data_AF-A0A1Z5KMW0-F1
#
_entry.id   AF-A0A1Z5KMW0-F1
#
_cell.length_a   1.000
_cell.length_b   1.000
_cell.length_c   1.000
_cell.angle_alpha   90.00
_cell.angle_beta   90.00
_cell.angle_gamma   90.00
#
_symmetry.space_group_name_H-M   'P 1'
#
loop_
_entity.id
_entity.type
_entity.pdbx_description
1 polymer ?
#
loop_
_entity_poly.entity_id
_entity_poly.type
_entity_poly.pdbx_seq_one_letter_code
_entity_poly.pdbx_strand_id
1 'polypeptide(L)'
;MLSTRVLLPTILRSTTRLQPRSWQVPHNANTFASSSAPSFSSFSPLGWWQNRQENKEAEKYKQRVLQMSQQETWTLQDLHAEVQEAANSWLAKMSQTKEAEMAQQMNQTLIGLMQVVGTDADLERLEGITRAEKLKAAVAAKVTVEDIATVIEQFSSMTLMHKVLRHRHLEGKPIPTSAEAMQTVLQAEGPNFLTKQQKSKLQRKQVQRMKKAIRGR
;
A
#
# COMPACT_ATOMS: atom_id res chain seq x y z
N MET A 1 59.91 42.68 -9.81
CA MET A 1 60.11 43.03 -8.40
C MET A 1 59.03 44.04 -7.99
N LEU A 2 58.47 43.88 -6.78
CA LEU A 2 57.52 44.75 -6.05
C LEU A 2 56.09 44.79 -6.67
N SER A 3 55.12 43.99 -6.22
CA SER A 3 54.38 44.02 -4.94
C SER A 3 53.80 45.40 -4.62
N THR A 4 52.46 45.54 -4.60
CA THR A 4 51.63 45.80 -3.38
C THR A 4 50.15 45.97 -3.79
N ARG A 5 49.26 45.26 -3.09
CA ARG A 5 47.79 45.38 -3.15
C ARG A 5 47.31 46.63 -2.41
N VAL A 6 46.34 47.39 -2.91
CA VAL A 6 45.44 48.20 -2.07
C VAL A 6 44.03 48.39 -2.70
N LEU A 7 43.05 47.84 -1.99
CA LEU A 7 41.68 48.29 -1.66
C LEU A 7 40.75 49.00 -2.69
N LEU A 8 39.56 48.41 -2.82
CA LEU A 8 38.28 49.01 -3.22
C LEU A 8 37.92 50.23 -2.35
N PRO A 9 37.10 51.17 -2.86
CA PRO A 9 35.66 51.10 -2.54
C PRO A 9 34.73 51.42 -3.72
N THR A 10 33.68 50.62 -3.84
CA THR A 10 32.52 50.80 -4.72
C THR A 10 31.56 51.80 -4.09
N ILE A 11 31.41 52.99 -4.67
CA ILE A 11 30.25 53.88 -4.46
C ILE A 11 29.92 54.57 -5.79
N LEU A 12 28.83 54.17 -6.45
CA LEU A 12 28.13 54.94 -7.48
C LEU A 12 26.64 54.52 -7.41
N ARG A 13 25.83 55.36 -6.76
CA ARG A 13 24.94 56.37 -7.36
C ARG A 13 23.76 55.77 -8.12
N SER A 14 22.63 55.87 -7.44
CA SER A 14 21.26 55.83 -7.91
C SER A 14 21.03 56.64 -9.19
N THR A 15 20.36 56.03 -10.17
CA THR A 15 19.56 56.76 -11.16
C THR A 15 18.21 56.08 -11.26
N THR A 16 17.23 56.85 -10.79
CA THR A 16 15.80 56.63 -10.88
C THR A 16 15.37 56.69 -12.34
N ARG A 17 14.71 55.64 -12.85
CA ARG A 17 13.85 55.76 -14.03
C ARG A 17 12.47 55.20 -13.71
N LEU A 18 11.50 56.08 -13.87
CA LEU A 18 10.09 55.89 -13.60
C LEU A 18 9.37 55.22 -14.79
N GLN A 19 8.43 54.35 -14.43
CA GLN A 19 7.16 53.96 -15.12
C GLN A 19 7.23 52.83 -16.18
N PRO A 20 6.14 52.06 -16.42
CA PRO A 20 4.76 52.23 -15.91
C PRO A 20 4.12 51.00 -15.23
N ARG A 21 3.09 51.34 -14.46
CA ARG A 21 2.05 50.52 -13.83
C ARG A 21 1.47 49.46 -14.80
N SER A 22 1.87 48.20 -14.63
CA SER A 22 1.11 47.05 -15.10
C SER A 22 0.42 46.39 -13.90
N TRP A 23 -0.77 45.88 -14.15
CA TRP A 23 -1.77 45.48 -13.18
C TRP A 23 -1.23 44.46 -12.18
N GLN A 24 -1.30 44.80 -10.88
CA GLN A 24 -1.16 43.84 -9.80
C GLN A 24 -2.34 42.85 -9.87
N VAL A 25 -2.05 41.64 -10.33
CA VAL A 25 -2.79 40.45 -9.91
C VAL A 25 -1.99 39.86 -8.76
N PRO A 26 -2.52 39.78 -7.52
CA PRO A 26 -1.84 39.05 -6.48
C PRO A 26 -1.82 37.58 -6.88
N HIS A 27 -0.65 37.07 -7.26
CA HIS A 27 -0.37 35.64 -7.20
C HIS A 27 -0.38 35.25 -5.73
N ASN A 28 -1.57 34.95 -5.23
CA ASN A 28 -1.76 34.14 -4.05
C ASN A 28 -1.15 32.78 -4.35
N ALA A 29 0.12 32.59 -3.99
CA ALA A 29 0.76 31.28 -3.93
C ALA A 29 0.23 30.50 -2.71
N ASN A 30 -1.10 30.42 -2.60
CA ASN A 30 -1.74 29.24 -2.08
C ASN A 30 -1.55 28.15 -3.14
N THR A 31 -0.37 27.55 -3.12
CA THR A 31 -0.16 26.18 -3.60
C THR A 31 -1.02 25.27 -2.73
N PHE A 32 -2.33 25.29 -2.97
CA PHE A 32 -3.21 24.17 -2.72
C PHE A 32 -2.77 23.08 -3.69
N ALA A 33 -1.67 22.40 -3.34
CA ALA A 33 -1.40 21.07 -3.82
C ALA A 33 -2.43 20.14 -3.17
N SER A 34 -3.71 20.28 -3.56
CA SER A 34 -4.71 19.23 -3.39
C SER A 34 -4.55 18.24 -4.54
N SER A 35 -3.34 17.69 -4.66
CA SER A 35 -3.17 16.37 -5.24
C SER A 35 -3.43 15.38 -4.12
N SER A 36 -4.71 15.22 -3.75
CA SER A 36 -5.17 13.97 -3.15
C SER A 36 -5.09 12.92 -4.25
N ALA A 37 -3.86 12.45 -4.49
CA ALA A 37 -3.62 11.20 -5.18
C ALA A 37 -4.50 10.15 -4.50
N PRO A 38 -5.15 9.26 -5.28
CA PRO A 38 -6.09 8.31 -4.74
C PRO A 38 -5.39 7.50 -3.64
N SER A 39 -5.79 7.74 -2.38
CA SER A 39 -5.41 6.90 -1.26
C SER A 39 -5.92 5.51 -1.56
N PHE A 40 -5.00 4.64 -1.94
CA PHE A 40 -5.23 3.22 -2.04
C PHE A 40 -5.54 2.75 -0.61
N SER A 41 -6.84 2.64 -0.30
CA SER A 41 -7.42 2.04 0.92
C SER A 41 -7.00 2.68 2.27
N SER A 42 -8.00 3.04 3.09
CA SER A 42 -7.81 3.37 4.52
C SER A 42 -7.35 2.17 5.37
N PHE A 43 -6.97 1.07 4.72
CA PHE A 43 -6.27 -0.07 5.26
C PHE A 43 -5.29 -0.54 4.18
N SER A 44 -4.15 0.13 4.06
CA SER A 44 -3.07 -0.41 3.22
C SER A 44 -2.66 -1.75 3.83
N PRO A 45 -2.57 -2.86 3.06
CA PRO A 45 -1.91 -4.07 3.54
C PRO A 45 -0.44 -3.81 3.90
N LEU A 46 0.07 -2.63 3.57
CA LEU A 46 1.35 -2.09 4.02
C LEU A 46 1.28 -1.39 5.39
N GLY A 47 0.14 -0.96 5.93
CA GLY A 47 0.09 -0.16 7.16
C GLY A 47 0.72 -0.84 8.38
N TRP A 48 0.52 -2.15 8.53
CA TRP A 48 1.18 -2.97 9.56
C TRP A 48 2.64 -3.36 9.22
N TRP A 49 3.04 -3.21 7.96
CA TRP A 49 4.44 -3.35 7.50
C TRP A 49 5.22 -2.02 7.57
N GLN A 50 4.53 -0.89 7.46
CA GLN A 50 5.09 0.44 7.25
C GLN A 50 5.50 1.10 8.57
N ASN A 51 4.95 0.65 9.70
CA ASN A 51 5.22 1.22 11.03
C ASN A 51 6.44 0.60 11.76
N ARG A 52 7.44 0.10 11.02
CA ARG A 52 8.57 -0.68 11.56
C ARG A 52 9.92 -0.04 11.21
N GLN A 53 10.33 0.98 11.96
CA GLN A 53 11.69 1.51 11.91
C GLN A 53 12.52 1.03 13.11
N GLU A 54 13.19 -0.10 12.94
CA GLU A 54 14.43 -0.50 13.62
C GLU A 54 15.19 -1.42 12.65
N ASN A 55 16.51 -1.21 12.44
CA ASN A 55 17.31 -1.90 11.42
C ASN A 55 17.15 -3.43 11.37
N LYS A 56 16.89 -4.08 12.51
CA LYS A 56 16.67 -5.54 12.60
C LYS A 56 15.37 -6.01 11.90
N GLU A 57 14.37 -5.14 11.78
CA GLU A 57 13.09 -5.47 11.14
C GLU A 57 13.10 -5.15 9.64
N ALA A 58 13.96 -4.23 9.18
CA ALA A 58 14.20 -4.00 7.77
C ALA A 58 14.84 -5.21 7.07
N GLU A 59 15.75 -5.91 7.76
CA GLU A 59 16.32 -7.17 7.27
C GLU A 59 15.26 -8.28 7.17
N LYS A 60 14.40 -8.40 8.19
CA LYS A 60 13.28 -9.36 8.17
C LYS A 60 12.30 -9.06 7.04
N TYR A 61 11.99 -7.78 6.81
CA TYR A 61 11.18 -7.34 5.67
C TYR A 61 11.82 -7.79 4.34
N LYS A 62 13.11 -7.50 4.16
CA LYS A 62 13.84 -7.88 2.94
C LYS A 62 13.84 -9.40 2.74
N GLN A 63 14.09 -10.17 3.79
CA GLN A 63 14.05 -11.64 3.73
C GLN A 63 12.67 -12.14 3.36
N ARG A 64 11.62 -11.57 3.94
CA ARG A 64 10.23 -11.95 3.67
C ARG A 64 9.81 -11.65 2.24
N VAL A 65 10.12 -10.46 1.73
CA VAL A 65 9.83 -10.08 0.35
C VAL A 65 10.60 -10.98 -0.63
N LEU A 66 11.84 -11.32 -0.30
CA LEU A 66 12.66 -12.22 -1.11
C LEU A 66 12.09 -13.65 -1.10
N GLN A 67 11.71 -14.16 0.07
CA GLN A 67 11.04 -15.47 0.20
C GLN A 67 9.74 -15.50 -0.61
N MET A 68 8.91 -14.46 -0.48
CA MET A 68 7.66 -14.33 -1.25
C MET A 68 7.91 -14.33 -2.76
N SER A 69 9.01 -13.70 -3.22
CA SER A 69 9.36 -13.66 -4.64
C SER A 69 9.80 -15.02 -5.21
N GLN A 70 10.30 -15.91 -4.35
CA GLN A 70 10.74 -17.26 -4.72
C GLN A 70 9.60 -18.28 -4.69
N GLN A 71 8.57 -18.04 -3.89
CA GLN A 71 7.41 -18.92 -3.82
C GLN A 71 6.65 -18.94 -5.15
N GLU A 72 6.30 -20.14 -5.61
CA GLU A 72 5.57 -20.31 -6.86
C GLU A 72 4.10 -19.89 -6.75
N THR A 73 3.47 -20.26 -5.64
CA THR A 73 2.05 -20.01 -5.36
C THR A 73 1.88 -19.26 -4.05
N TRP A 74 0.76 -18.55 -3.92
CA TRP A 74 0.35 -17.87 -2.70
C TRP A 74 -1.04 -18.36 -2.29
N THR A 75 -1.11 -19.05 -1.15
CA THR A 75 -2.31 -19.71 -0.63
C THR A 75 -2.78 -19.10 0.69
N LEU A 76 -4.01 -19.43 1.11
CA LEU A 76 -4.50 -19.01 2.42
C LEU A 76 -3.60 -19.47 3.58
N GLN A 77 -3.00 -20.65 3.47
CA GLN A 77 -2.05 -21.14 4.47
C GLN A 77 -0.82 -20.23 4.59
N ASP A 78 -0.29 -19.73 3.48
CA ASP A 78 0.84 -18.79 3.49
C ASP A 78 0.46 -17.48 4.19
N LEU A 79 -0.72 -16.94 3.91
CA LEU A 79 -1.23 -15.76 4.59
C LEU A 79 -1.45 -16.01 6.09
N HIS A 80 -1.97 -17.19 6.46
CA HIS A 80 -2.16 -17.55 7.87
C HIS A 80 -0.81 -17.63 8.60
N ALA A 81 0.21 -18.23 8.01
CA ALA A 81 1.56 -18.27 8.59
C ALA A 81 2.12 -16.85 8.82
N GLU A 82 1.95 -15.95 7.84
CA GLU A 82 2.36 -14.55 7.95
C GLU A 82 1.67 -13.80 9.09
N VAL A 83 0.34 -13.97 9.19
CA VAL A 83 -0.48 -13.32 10.23
C VAL A 83 -0.15 -13.89 11.61
N GLN A 84 0.05 -15.21 11.71
CA GLN A 84 0.41 -15.87 12.97
C GLN A 84 1.79 -15.44 13.46
N GLU A 85 2.79 -15.35 12.58
CA GLU A 85 4.12 -14.84 12.95
C GLU A 85 4.05 -13.38 13.41
N ALA A 86 3.28 -12.54 12.70
CA ALA A 86 3.07 -11.15 13.09
C ALA A 86 2.35 -11.03 14.44
N ALA A 87 1.29 -11.81 14.66
CA ALA A 87 0.53 -11.85 15.91
C ALA A 87 1.40 -12.29 17.08
N ASN A 88 2.22 -13.33 16.91
CA ASN A 88 3.13 -13.82 17.95
C ASN A 88 4.22 -12.78 18.29
N SER A 89 4.75 -12.09 17.27
CA SER A 89 5.72 -11.01 17.49
C SER A 89 5.11 -9.82 18.25
N TRP A 90 3.83 -9.49 18.01
CA TRP A 90 3.15 -8.43 18.73
C TRP A 90 2.74 -8.83 20.14
N LEU A 91 2.22 -10.05 20.33
CA LEU A 91 1.91 -10.59 21.65
C LEU A 91 3.15 -10.62 22.55
N ALA A 92 4.31 -10.96 21.98
CA ALA A 92 5.58 -10.95 22.70
C ALA A 92 6.08 -9.54 23.06
N LYS A 93 5.69 -8.50 22.29
CA LYS A 93 6.18 -7.12 22.48
C LYS A 93 5.21 -6.23 23.26
N MET A 94 3.90 -6.36 23.07
CA MET A 94 2.87 -5.53 23.71
C MET A 94 1.52 -6.28 23.78
N SER A 95 1.26 -6.97 24.89
CA SER A 95 0.13 -7.91 25.01
C SER A 95 -1.28 -7.27 25.12
N GLN A 96 -1.44 -5.95 24.98
CA GLN A 96 -2.72 -5.26 25.20
C GLN A 96 -2.98 -4.10 24.22
N THR A 97 -2.39 -4.13 23.02
CA THR A 97 -2.70 -3.11 22.00
C THR A 97 -3.86 -3.54 21.11
N LYS A 98 -4.64 -2.56 20.61
CA LYS A 98 -5.69 -2.80 19.61
C LYS A 98 -5.17 -3.55 18.37
N GLU A 99 -3.91 -3.36 18.04
CA GLU A 99 -3.24 -4.02 16.91
C GLU A 99 -3.07 -5.53 17.14
N ALA A 100 -2.74 -5.94 18.38
CA ALA A 100 -2.68 -7.36 18.75
C ALA A 100 -4.05 -8.03 18.69
N GLU A 101 -5.11 -7.35 19.13
CA GLU A 101 -6.49 -7.83 19.03
C GLU A 101 -6.92 -8.00 17.56
N MET A 102 -6.63 -7.01 16.71
CA MET A 102 -6.91 -7.10 15.27
C MET A 102 -6.17 -8.26 14.60
N ALA A 103 -4.92 -8.52 14.99
CA ALA A 103 -4.14 -9.64 14.49
C ALA A 103 -4.75 -10.99 14.88
N GLN A 104 -5.20 -11.12 16.14
CA GLN A 104 -5.88 -12.31 16.63
C GLN A 104 -7.22 -12.53 15.92
N GLN A 105 -8.02 -11.47 15.74
CA GLN A 105 -9.29 -11.55 15.03
C GLN A 105 -9.07 -11.95 13.56
N MET A 106 -8.06 -11.39 12.90
CA MET A 106 -7.69 -11.78 11.54
C MET A 106 -7.27 -13.25 11.47
N ASN A 107 -6.46 -13.71 12.43
CA ASN A 107 -6.04 -15.09 12.52
C ASN A 107 -7.23 -16.05 12.67
N GLN A 108 -8.14 -15.73 13.59
CA GLN A 108 -9.37 -16.49 13.80
C GLN A 108 -10.25 -16.52 12.54
N THR A 109 -10.36 -15.38 11.84
CA THR A 109 -11.10 -15.26 10.59
C THR A 109 -10.50 -16.13 9.49
N LEU A 110 -9.16 -16.18 9.39
CA LEU A 110 -8.45 -17.05 8.44
C LEU A 110 -8.69 -18.53 8.74
N ILE A 111 -8.64 -18.95 10.01
CA ILE A 111 -8.92 -20.33 10.41
C ILE A 111 -10.33 -20.75 9.97
N GLY A 112 -11.35 -19.94 10.27
CA GLY A 112 -12.73 -20.27 9.86
C GLY A 112 -12.93 -20.23 8.34
N LEU A 113 -12.22 -19.35 7.64
CA LEU A 113 -12.23 -19.33 6.18
C LEU A 113 -11.60 -20.61 5.59
N MET A 114 -10.42 -21.00 6.06
CA MET A 114 -9.69 -22.21 5.64
C MET A 114 -10.51 -23.49 5.89
N GLN A 115 -11.30 -23.56 6.96
CA GLN A 115 -12.20 -24.69 7.22
C GLN A 115 -13.28 -24.87 6.15
N VAL A 116 -13.69 -23.78 5.48
CA VAL A 116 -14.78 -23.81 4.49
C VAL A 116 -14.24 -23.96 3.07
N VAL A 117 -13.16 -23.26 2.75
CA VAL A 117 -12.63 -23.18 1.36
C VAL A 117 -11.40 -24.05 1.11
N GLY A 118 -10.77 -24.57 2.17
CA GLY A 118 -9.51 -25.31 2.13
C GLY A 118 -8.30 -24.44 2.45
N THR A 119 -7.21 -25.08 2.90
CA THR A 119 -5.94 -24.42 3.24
C THR A 119 -5.19 -23.91 2.00
N ASP A 120 -5.27 -24.69 0.92
CA ASP A 120 -4.55 -24.44 -0.33
C ASP A 120 -5.34 -23.54 -1.29
N ALA A 121 -6.43 -22.95 -0.80
CA ALA A 121 -7.25 -22.06 -1.61
C ALA A 121 -6.46 -20.84 -2.05
N ASP A 122 -6.54 -20.58 -3.36
CA ASP A 122 -5.90 -19.46 -4.04
C ASP A 122 -6.91 -18.31 -4.25
N LEU A 123 -6.46 -17.27 -4.96
CA LEU A 123 -7.30 -16.10 -5.20
C LEU A 123 -8.52 -16.42 -6.06
N GLU A 124 -8.41 -17.33 -7.03
CA GLU A 124 -9.53 -17.68 -7.90
C GLU A 124 -10.63 -18.39 -7.10
N ARG A 125 -10.25 -19.31 -6.20
CA ARG A 125 -11.18 -19.97 -5.28
C ARG A 125 -11.91 -18.98 -4.37
N LEU A 126 -11.21 -17.95 -3.90
CA LEU A 126 -11.78 -16.92 -3.02
C LEU A 126 -12.62 -15.87 -3.75
N GLU A 127 -12.27 -15.52 -5.00
CA GLU A 127 -13.13 -14.68 -5.84
C GLU A 127 -14.45 -15.38 -6.18
N GLY A 128 -14.44 -16.72 -6.29
CA GLY A 128 -15.61 -17.55 -6.54
C GLY A 128 -16.45 -17.91 -5.30
N ILE A 129 -16.09 -17.44 -4.10
CA ILE A 129 -16.78 -17.83 -2.87
C ILE A 129 -18.24 -17.35 -2.84
N THR A 130 -19.15 -18.25 -2.52
CA THR A 130 -20.59 -17.96 -2.47
C THR A 130 -20.98 -17.25 -1.19
N ARG A 131 -22.15 -16.59 -1.18
CA ARG A 131 -22.69 -15.95 0.05
C ARG A 131 -22.90 -16.97 1.17
N ALA A 132 -23.34 -18.18 0.83
CA ALA A 132 -23.55 -19.25 1.79
C ALA A 132 -22.22 -19.71 2.44
N GLU A 133 -21.15 -19.84 1.66
CA GLU A 133 -19.82 -20.19 2.18
C GLU A 133 -19.25 -19.07 3.05
N LYS A 134 -19.40 -17.79 2.67
CA LYS A 134 -18.99 -16.67 3.54
C LYS A 134 -19.71 -16.70 4.88
N LEU A 135 -21.01 -17.01 4.89
CA LEU A 135 -21.78 -17.14 6.12
C LEU A 135 -21.30 -18.33 6.97
N LYS A 136 -21.04 -19.49 6.33
CA LYS A 136 -20.47 -20.66 7.04
C LYS A 136 -19.12 -20.33 7.67
N ALA A 137 -18.25 -19.62 6.94
CA ALA A 137 -16.94 -19.23 7.43
C ALA A 137 -17.05 -18.22 8.59
N ALA A 138 -17.95 -17.25 8.49
CA ALA A 138 -18.25 -16.30 9.56
C ALA A 138 -18.73 -17.00 10.84
N VAL A 139 -19.64 -17.98 10.71
CA VAL A 139 -20.12 -18.80 11.83
C VAL A 139 -18.99 -19.65 12.44
N ALA A 140 -18.16 -20.28 11.60
CA ALA A 140 -17.03 -21.10 12.04
C ALA A 140 -15.98 -20.27 12.80
N ALA A 141 -15.66 -19.07 12.30
CA ALA A 141 -14.73 -18.15 12.94
C ALA A 141 -15.34 -17.35 14.11
N LYS A 142 -16.68 -17.36 14.29
CA LYS A 142 -17.41 -16.49 15.23
C LYS A 142 -17.17 -14.99 14.98
N VAL A 143 -17.16 -14.61 13.70
CA VAL A 143 -16.93 -13.24 13.23
C VAL A 143 -18.05 -12.79 12.29
N THR A 144 -17.99 -11.55 11.82
CA THR A 144 -18.98 -11.03 10.87
C THR A 144 -18.67 -11.44 9.43
N VAL A 145 -19.66 -11.40 8.54
CA VAL A 145 -19.44 -11.66 7.11
C VAL A 145 -18.58 -10.56 6.48
N GLU A 146 -18.66 -9.36 7.04
CA GLU A 146 -17.83 -8.20 6.70
C GLU A 146 -16.35 -8.47 7.02
N ASP A 147 -16.04 -9.11 8.15
CA ASP A 147 -14.66 -9.51 8.50
C ASP A 147 -14.10 -10.51 7.49
N ILE A 148 -14.91 -11.50 7.08
CA ILE A 148 -14.54 -12.46 6.03
C ILE A 148 -14.26 -11.72 4.71
N ALA A 149 -15.11 -10.77 4.33
CA ALA A 149 -14.91 -9.99 3.12
C ALA A 149 -13.62 -9.15 3.17
N THR A 150 -13.30 -8.59 4.34
CA THR A 150 -12.09 -7.81 4.59
C THR A 150 -10.84 -8.68 4.45
N VAL A 151 -10.84 -9.88 5.03
CA VAL A 151 -9.73 -10.83 4.88
C VAL A 151 -9.53 -11.27 3.44
N ILE A 152 -10.61 -11.50 2.68
CA ILE A 152 -10.51 -11.83 1.25
C ILE A 152 -9.89 -10.66 0.46
N GLU A 153 -10.25 -9.40 0.76
CA GLU A 153 -9.67 -8.22 0.11
C GLU A 153 -8.18 -8.06 0.45
N GLN A 154 -7.80 -8.32 1.69
CA GLN A 154 -6.41 -8.30 2.12
C GLN A 154 -5.59 -9.41 1.45
N PHE A 155 -6.13 -10.64 1.39
CA PHE A 155 -5.51 -11.75 0.66
C PHE A 155 -5.30 -11.39 -0.81
N SER A 156 -6.33 -10.83 -1.46
CA SER A 156 -6.26 -10.39 -2.86
C SER A 156 -5.14 -9.37 -3.11
N SER A 157 -4.93 -8.45 -2.16
CA SER A 157 -3.85 -7.46 -2.25
C SER A 157 -2.47 -8.11 -2.07
N MET A 158 -2.35 -9.08 -1.17
CA MET A 158 -1.10 -9.85 -0.99
C MET A 158 -0.79 -10.73 -2.18
N THR A 159 -1.79 -11.37 -2.80
CA THR A 159 -1.60 -12.13 -4.05
C THR A 159 -1.11 -11.24 -5.19
N LEU A 160 -1.63 -10.00 -5.30
CA LEU A 160 -1.13 -9.05 -6.29
C LEU A 160 0.35 -8.73 -6.05
N MET A 161 0.74 -8.50 -4.80
CA MET A 161 2.13 -8.28 -4.43
C MET A 161 3.01 -9.48 -4.74
N HIS A 162 2.58 -10.69 -4.38
CA HIS A 162 3.25 -11.95 -4.72
C HIS A 162 3.51 -12.06 -6.23
N LYS A 163 2.48 -11.85 -7.05
CA LYS A 163 2.58 -11.93 -8.52
C LYS A 163 3.60 -10.95 -9.09
N VAL A 164 3.59 -9.70 -8.61
CA VAL A 164 4.55 -8.68 -9.03
C VAL A 164 5.97 -9.07 -8.61
N LEU A 165 6.17 -9.49 -7.37
CA LEU A 165 7.48 -9.87 -6.85
C LEU A 165 8.06 -11.08 -7.58
N ARG A 166 7.24 -12.11 -7.79
CA ARG A 166 7.63 -13.30 -8.55
C ARG A 166 8.01 -12.95 -9.99
N HIS A 167 7.20 -12.12 -10.65
CA HIS A 167 7.52 -11.67 -12.01
C HIS A 167 8.86 -10.93 -12.07
N ARG A 168 9.11 -10.01 -11.13
CA ARG A 168 10.40 -9.31 -11.04
C ARG A 168 11.56 -10.25 -10.78
N HIS A 169 11.37 -11.24 -9.91
CA HIS A 169 12.38 -12.26 -9.63
C HIS A 169 12.75 -13.05 -10.89
N LEU A 170 11.75 -13.52 -11.64
CA LEU A 170 11.95 -14.26 -12.88
C LEU A 170 12.61 -13.44 -13.99
N GLU A 171 12.34 -12.13 -14.05
CA GLU A 171 12.97 -11.21 -15.01
C GLU A 171 14.33 -10.65 -14.55
N GLY A 172 14.81 -11.02 -13.35
CA GLY A 172 16.05 -10.46 -12.78
C GLY A 172 15.97 -8.98 -12.41
N LYS A 173 14.77 -8.42 -12.26
CA LYS A 173 14.56 -7.03 -11.83
C LYS A 173 14.82 -6.89 -10.32
N PRO A 174 15.24 -5.69 -9.85
CA PRO A 174 15.53 -5.50 -8.44
C PRO A 174 14.25 -5.66 -7.59
N ILE A 175 14.34 -6.47 -6.54
CA ILE A 175 13.27 -6.67 -5.56
C ILE A 175 13.23 -5.46 -4.63
N PRO A 176 12.04 -4.85 -4.40
CA PRO A 176 11.92 -3.69 -3.51
C PRO A 176 12.29 -4.05 -2.07
N THR A 177 13.19 -3.27 -1.47
CA THR A 177 13.69 -3.50 -0.10
C THR A 177 13.04 -2.60 0.95
N SER A 178 12.14 -1.69 0.54
CA SER A 178 11.40 -0.79 1.43
C SER A 178 9.91 -0.74 1.06
N ALA A 179 9.06 -0.37 2.03
CA ALA A 179 7.63 -0.24 1.81
C ALA A 179 7.27 0.80 0.74
N GLU A 180 8.00 1.92 0.70
CA GLU A 180 7.81 2.96 -0.33
C GLU A 180 8.20 2.46 -1.73
N ALA A 181 9.31 1.73 -1.83
CA ALA A 181 9.73 1.10 -3.08
C ALA A 181 8.70 0.04 -3.52
N MET A 182 8.14 -0.72 -2.58
CA MET A 182 7.06 -1.67 -2.88
C MET A 182 5.84 -0.96 -3.43
N GLN A 183 5.41 0.13 -2.79
CA GLN A 183 4.23 0.88 -3.21
C GLN A 183 4.40 1.45 -4.62
N THR A 184 5.56 2.01 -4.95
CA THR A 184 5.84 2.53 -6.30
C THR A 184 5.83 1.41 -7.34
N VAL A 185 6.44 0.27 -7.04
CA VAL A 185 6.43 -0.92 -7.90
C VAL A 185 5.01 -1.45 -8.10
N LEU A 186 4.20 -1.56 -7.05
CA LEU A 186 2.80 -1.99 -7.15
C LEU A 186 1.95 -1.02 -7.97
N GLN A 187 2.20 0.28 -7.91
CA GLN A 187 1.50 1.26 -8.73
C GLN A 187 1.88 1.16 -10.22
N ALA A 188 3.16 0.90 -10.50
CA ALA A 188 3.66 0.81 -11.87
C ALA A 188 3.33 -0.52 -12.55
N GLU A 189 3.55 -1.65 -11.86
CA GLU A 189 3.46 -2.99 -12.44
C GLU A 189 2.20 -3.74 -12.02
N GLY A 190 1.59 -3.40 -10.88
CA GLY A 190 0.39 -4.05 -10.36
C GLY A 190 -0.78 -4.14 -11.34
N PRO A 191 -1.10 -3.10 -12.15
CA PRO A 191 -2.19 -3.16 -13.13
C PRO A 191 -2.09 -4.32 -14.14
N ASN A 192 -0.88 -4.81 -14.41
CA ASN A 192 -0.65 -5.92 -15.34
C ASN A 192 -1.14 -7.26 -14.77
N PHE A 193 -1.14 -7.42 -13.45
CA PHE A 193 -1.46 -8.67 -12.75
C PHE A 193 -2.86 -8.70 -12.15
N LEU A 194 -3.66 -7.64 -12.36
CA LEU A 194 -5.04 -7.60 -11.89
C LEU A 194 -5.92 -8.61 -12.63
N THR A 195 -6.78 -9.31 -11.88
CA THR A 195 -7.80 -10.21 -12.43
C THR A 195 -8.85 -9.43 -13.23
N LYS A 196 -9.60 -10.13 -14.09
CA LYS A 196 -10.71 -9.52 -14.84
C LYS A 196 -11.74 -8.89 -13.89
N GLN A 197 -12.02 -9.55 -12.76
CA GLN A 197 -12.94 -9.02 -11.76
C GLN A 197 -12.41 -7.75 -11.11
N GLN A 198 -11.12 -7.73 -10.74
CA GLN A 198 -10.47 -6.55 -10.17
C GLN A 198 -10.46 -5.36 -11.15
N LYS A 199 -10.09 -5.59 -12.42
CA LYS A 199 -10.11 -4.55 -13.47
C LYS A 199 -11.52 -3.97 -13.66
N SER A 200 -12.54 -4.83 -13.70
CA SER A 200 -13.95 -4.40 -13.79
C SER A 200 -14.38 -3.57 -12.59
N LYS A 201 -14.02 -3.97 -11.36
CA LYS A 201 -14.31 -3.19 -10.14
C LYS A 201 -13.66 -1.81 -10.18
N LEU A 202 -12.40 -1.71 -10.64
CA LEU A 202 -11.71 -0.41 -10.77
C LEU A 202 -12.38 0.50 -11.80
N GLN A 203 -12.72 -0.03 -12.98
CA GLN A 203 -13.43 0.72 -14.01
C GLN A 203 -14.79 1.22 -13.50
N ARG A 204 -15.57 0.37 -12.82
CA ARG A 204 -16.85 0.77 -12.22
C ARG A 204 -16.68 1.91 -11.21
N LYS A 205 -15.69 1.81 -10.32
CA LYS A 205 -15.38 2.87 -9.34
C LYS A 205 -14.96 4.18 -10.03
N GLN A 206 -14.14 4.12 -11.09
CA GLN A 206 -13.76 5.30 -11.88
C GLN A 206 -14.97 5.97 -12.55
N VAL A 207 -15.82 5.18 -13.21
CA VAL A 207 -17.05 5.69 -13.86
C VAL A 207 -17.99 6.34 -12.84
N GLN A 208 -18.18 5.73 -11.66
CA GLN A 208 -18.98 6.32 -10.59
C GLN A 208 -18.41 7.66 -10.11
N ARG A 209 -17.09 7.76 -9.95
CA ARG A 209 -16.41 9.02 -9.58
C ARG A 209 -16.59 10.10 -10.65
N MET A 210 -16.42 9.75 -11.93
CA MET A 210 -16.65 10.69 -13.03
C MET A 210 -18.10 11.17 -13.05
N LYS A 211 -19.08 10.27 -12.90
CA LYS A 211 -20.50 10.63 -12.80
C LYS A 211 -20.79 11.56 -11.63
N LYS A 212 -20.17 11.34 -10.46
CA LYS A 212 -20.31 12.21 -9.29
C LYS A 212 -19.67 13.59 -9.52
N ALA A 213 -18.51 13.64 -10.18
CA ALA A 213 -17.84 14.89 -10.51
C ALA A 213 -18.62 15.72 -11.55
N ILE A 214 -19.32 15.06 -12.49
CA ILE A 214 -20.18 15.71 -13.49
C ILE A 214 -21.49 16.22 -12.87
N ARG A 215 -22.13 15.45 -11.96
CA ARG A 215 -23.36 15.88 -11.26
C ARG A 215 -23.14 16.92 -10.16
N GLY A 216 -21.90 17.09 -9.71
CA GLY A 216 -21.53 18.05 -8.68
C GLY A 216 -21.04 19.41 -9.21
N ARG A 217 -21.15 19.63 -10.53
CA ARG A 217 -21.07 20.95 -11.19
C ARG A 217 -22.46 21.34 -11.67
#